data_AF-A0A927FQ64-F1
#
_entry.id   AF-A0A927FQ64-F1
#
_cell.length_a   1.000
_cell.length_b   1.000
_cell.length_c   1.000
_cell.angle_alpha   90.00
_cell.angle_beta   90.00
_cell.angle_gamma   90.00
#
_symmetry.space_group_name_H-M   'P 1'
#
loop_
_entity.id
_entity.type
_entity.pdbx_description
1 polymer ?
#
loop_
_entity_poly.entity_id
_entity_poly.type
_entity_poly.pdbx_seq_one_letter_code
_entity_poly.pdbx_strand_id
1 'polypeptide(L)'
;MPDEAWACLRAGAEAAHGTGAELQLTSWTTEGDPIVTRYRTGAGIDGIEMTTDSTADSFGEQVVTRQTCADLTTGDTLAVCADG
;
A
#
# COMPACT_ATOMS: atom_id res chain seq x y z
N MET A 1 -0.18 -11.82 -4.82
CA MET A 1 -0.66 -10.67 -5.62
C MET A 1 -0.10 -10.81 -7.03
N PRO A 2 -0.81 -10.48 -8.12
CA PRO A 2 -0.21 -10.54 -9.45
C PRO A 2 0.89 -9.48 -9.63
N ASP A 3 2.00 -9.86 -10.27
CA ASP A 3 3.16 -8.98 -10.47
C ASP A 3 2.81 -7.73 -11.30
N GLU A 4 1.83 -7.84 -12.21
CA GLU A 4 1.38 -6.72 -13.02
C GLU A 4 0.76 -5.58 -12.21
N ALA A 5 0.15 -5.88 -11.05
CA ALA A 5 -0.44 -4.86 -10.18
C ALA A 5 0.67 -4.00 -9.53
N TRP A 6 1.75 -4.65 -9.08
CA TRP A 6 2.92 -3.95 -8.55
C TRP A 6 3.69 -3.19 -9.63
N ALA A 7 3.75 -3.74 -10.85
CA ALA A 7 4.34 -3.04 -11.99
C ALA A 7 3.56 -1.76 -12.34
N CYS A 8 2.23 -1.82 -12.31
CA CYS A 8 1.37 -0.66 -12.54
C CYS A 8 1.61 0.45 -11.51
N LEU A 9 1.68 0.10 -10.22
CA LEU A 9 1.95 1.06 -9.15
C LEU A 9 3.30 1.77 -9.34
N ARG A 10 4.36 1.02 -9.63
CA ARG A 10 5.72 1.54 -9.87
C ARG A 10 5.79 2.42 -11.11
N ALA A 11 5.15 2.00 -12.21
CA ALA A 11 5.05 2.83 -13.42
C ALA A 11 4.34 4.16 -13.13
N GLY A 12 3.35 4.17 -12.24
CA GLY A 12 2.69 5.39 -11.77
C GLY A 12 3.60 6.33 -10.96
N ALA A 13 4.56 5.78 -10.20
CA ALA A 13 5.58 6.57 -9.48
C ALA A 13 6.59 7.21 -10.44
N GLU A 14 7.01 6.46 -11.46
CA GLU A 14 8.02 6.89 -12.44
C GLU A 14 7.45 7.82 -13.52
N ALA A 15 6.14 7.82 -13.72
CA ALA A 15 5.48 8.61 -14.76
C ALA A 15 5.66 10.12 -14.49
N ALA A 16 6.48 10.77 -15.33
CA ALA A 16 6.80 12.21 -15.29
C ALA A 16 5.60 13.16 -15.36
N HIS A 17 4.39 12.64 -15.63
CA HIS A 17 3.17 13.43 -15.83
C HIS A 17 2.09 13.22 -14.76
N GLY A 18 2.42 12.56 -13.64
CA GLY A 18 1.52 12.55 -12.47
C GLY A 18 0.19 11.83 -12.68
N THR A 19 0.11 10.90 -13.64
CA THR A 19 -1.07 10.02 -13.80
C THR A 19 -1.37 9.24 -12.53
N GLY A 20 -0.33 8.96 -11.72
CA GLY A 20 -0.45 8.24 -10.46
C GLY A 20 -0.98 6.83 -10.63
N ALA A 21 -0.97 6.08 -9.55
CA ALA A 21 -1.59 4.77 -9.48
C ALA A 21 -2.06 4.53 -8.04
N GLU A 22 -3.10 3.72 -7.91
CA GLU A 22 -3.57 3.24 -6.61
C GLU A 22 -3.70 1.72 -6.65
N LEU A 23 -3.15 1.06 -5.63
CA LEU A 23 -3.31 -0.36 -5.38
C LEU A 23 -3.92 -0.54 -3.99
N GLN A 24 -5.02 -1.27 -3.90
CA GLN A 24 -5.66 -1.61 -2.63
C GLN A 24 -5.60 -3.11 -2.41
N LEU A 25 -5.08 -3.50 -1.24
CA LEU A 25 -4.97 -4.86 -0.78
C LEU A 25 -5.86 -5.06 0.44
N THR A 26 -6.50 -6.22 0.53
CA THR A 26 -7.24 -6.63 1.71
C THR A 26 -6.67 -7.94 2.21
N SER A 27 -6.13 -7.92 3.42
CA SER A 27 -5.77 -9.12 4.18
C SER A 27 -6.81 -9.37 5.25
N TRP A 28 -6.99 -10.62 5.64
CA TRP A 28 -7.94 -11.01 6.66
C TRP A 28 -7.19 -11.52 7.89
N THR A 29 -7.66 -11.17 9.08
CA THR A 29 -7.22 -11.80 10.33
C THR A 29 -7.68 -13.26 10.38
N THR A 30 -7.21 -13.99 11.40
CA THR A 30 -7.65 -15.38 11.62
C THR A 30 -9.15 -15.44 11.93
N GLU A 31 -9.67 -14.41 12.59
CA GLU A 31 -11.05 -14.25 13.02
C GLU A 31 -11.98 -13.80 11.88
N GLY A 32 -11.40 -13.35 10.76
CA GLY A 32 -12.14 -12.89 9.58
C GLY A 32 -12.42 -11.39 9.56
N ASP A 33 -11.64 -10.59 10.28
CA ASP A 33 -11.71 -9.13 10.21
C ASP A 33 -10.80 -8.61 9.08
N PRO A 34 -11.25 -7.64 8.26
CA PRO A 34 -10.45 -7.11 7.17
C PRO A 34 -9.44 -6.06 7.66
N ILE A 35 -8.22 -6.14 7.14
CA ILE A 35 -7.21 -5.08 7.19
C ILE A 35 -6.97 -4.60 5.76
N VAL A 36 -7.14 -3.31 5.52
CA VAL A 36 -7.01 -2.71 4.19
C VAL A 36 -5.71 -1.92 4.10
N THR A 37 -4.84 -2.29 3.15
CA THR A 37 -3.63 -1.51 2.83
C THR A 37 -3.78 -0.88 1.46
N ARG A 38 -3.59 0.44 1.37
CA ARG A 38 -3.64 1.21 0.14
C ARG A 38 -2.27 1.80 -0.16
N TYR A 39 -1.80 1.60 -1.38
CA TYR A 39 -0.57 2.19 -1.91
C TYR A 39 -0.92 3.19 -3.00
N ARG A 40 -0.37 4.40 -2.94
CA ARG A 40 -0.69 5.48 -3.88
C ARG A 40 0.58 6.16 -4.37
N THR A 41 0.59 6.50 -5.65
CA THR A 41 1.60 7.33 -6.30
C THR A 41 0.89 8.43 -7.08
N GLY A 42 1.59 9.53 -7.37
CA GLY A 42 1.05 10.61 -8.21
C GLY A 42 1.39 12.00 -7.70
N ALA A 43 0.72 13.01 -8.27
CA ALA A 43 1.01 14.41 -7.97
C ALA A 43 0.84 14.73 -6.46
N GLY A 44 1.91 15.28 -5.86
CA GLY A 44 1.95 15.63 -4.44
C GLY A 44 2.38 14.51 -3.51
N ILE A 45 2.75 13.34 -4.04
CA ILE A 45 3.35 12.22 -3.29
C ILE A 45 4.79 12.05 -3.79
N ASP A 46 5.75 12.22 -2.88
CA ASP A 46 7.17 11.97 -3.16
C ASP A 46 7.48 10.50 -2.86
N GLY A 47 7.44 9.65 -3.88
CA GLY A 47 7.54 8.19 -3.75
C GLY A 47 6.17 7.52 -3.69
N ILE A 48 5.97 6.66 -2.68
CA ILE A 48 4.76 5.84 -2.53
C ILE A 48 4.13 6.10 -1.16
N GLU A 49 2.89 6.55 -1.14
CA GLU A 49 2.11 6.66 0.07
C GLU A 49 1.47 5.31 0.40
N MET A 50 1.77 4.77 1.58
CA MET A 50 1.13 3.57 2.11
C MET A 50 0.25 3.93 3.31
N THR A 51 -1.02 3.52 3.25
CA THR A 51 -1.97 3.63 4.35
C THR A 51 -2.47 2.25 4.73
N THR A 52 -2.41 1.89 6.01
CA THR A 52 -3.00 0.66 6.54
C THR A 52 -4.12 1.01 7.50
N ASP A 53 -5.30 0.44 7.25
CA ASP A 53 -6.50 0.59 8.04
C ASP A 53 -6.86 -0.77 8.67
N SER A 54 -6.68 -0.86 9.98
CA SER A 54 -7.05 -2.02 10.80
C SER A 54 -8.24 -1.70 11.72
N THR A 55 -9.02 -0.65 11.44
CA THR A 55 -10.14 -0.24 12.29
C THR A 55 -11.26 -1.28 12.41
N ALA A 56 -11.33 -2.22 11.46
CA ALA A 56 -12.27 -3.33 11.49
C ALA A 56 -11.76 -4.56 12.26
N ASP A 57 -10.49 -4.58 12.69
CA ASP A 57 -9.92 -5.65 13.51
C ASP A 57 -10.47 -5.55 14.94
N SER A 58 -11.42 -6.43 15.27
CA SER A 58 -12.11 -6.41 16.56
C SER A 58 -11.22 -6.88 17.70
N PHE A 59 -10.14 -7.59 17.40
CA PHE A 59 -9.25 -8.24 18.37
C PHE A 59 -7.83 -7.67 18.38
N GLY A 60 -7.45 -6.89 17.36
CA GLY A 60 -6.17 -6.20 17.25
C GLY A 60 -6.26 -4.68 17.49
N GLU A 61 -5.22 -3.99 17.01
CA GLU A 61 -5.12 -2.54 17.13
C GLU A 61 -6.01 -1.86 16.08
N GLN A 62 -6.95 -1.03 16.51
CA GLN A 62 -7.91 -0.34 15.63
C GLN A 62 -7.38 1.03 15.21
N VAL A 63 -6.38 1.03 14.35
CA VAL A 63 -5.64 2.24 13.97
C VAL A 63 -5.60 2.40 12.44
N VAL A 64 -5.45 3.66 12.02
CA VAL A 64 -5.05 3.99 10.65
C VAL A 64 -3.63 4.52 10.70
N THR A 65 -2.71 3.85 10.02
CA THR A 65 -1.33 4.31 9.87
C THR A 65 -1.12 4.82 8.45
N ARG A 66 -0.29 5.85 8.30
CA ARG A 66 0.09 6.44 7.00
C ARG A 66 1.57 6.73 7.01
N GLN A 67 2.25 6.37 5.93
CA GLN A 67 3.67 6.61 5.74
C GLN A 67 3.98 6.79 4.25
N THR A 68 5.07 7.51 3.97
CA THR A 68 5.58 7.70 2.62
C THR A 68 6.87 6.92 2.50
N CYS A 69 6.90 5.93 1.62
CA CYS A 69 8.06 5.11 1.33
C CYS A 69 8.79 5.66 0.09
N ALA A 70 10.13 5.62 0.11
CA ALA A 70 10.92 5.85 -1.10
C ALA A 70 10.75 4.69 -2.10
N ASP A 71 10.68 3.47 -1.59
CA ASP A 71 10.40 2.26 -2.37
C ASP A 71 9.65 1.22 -1.52
N LEU A 72 9.20 0.15 -2.17
CA LEU A 72 8.49 -0.97 -1.54
C LEU A 72 9.30 -2.26 -1.65
N THR A 73 9.45 -2.97 -0.54
CA THR A 73 9.85 -4.38 -0.58
C THR A 73 8.60 -5.22 -0.77
N THR A 74 8.49 -5.88 -1.92
CA THR A 74 7.34 -6.75 -2.25
C THR A 74 7.52 -8.13 -1.60
N GLY A 75 6.53 -8.56 -0.82
CA GLY A 75 6.34 -9.94 -0.42
C GLY A 75 5.19 -10.60 -1.21
N ASP A 76 4.88 -11.87 -0.91
CA ASP A 76 3.88 -12.65 -1.64
C ASP A 76 2.46 -12.04 -1.62
N THR A 77 2.12 -11.32 -0.53
CA THR A 77 0.76 -10.82 -0.27
C THR A 77 0.68 -9.33 0.08
N LEU A 78 1.72 -8.75 0.66
CA LEU A 78 1.80 -7.33 1.03
C LEU A 78 3.20 -6.79 0.70
N ALA A 79 3.28 -5.48 0.46
CA ALA A 79 4.56 -4.78 0.42
C ALA A 79 4.75 -3.92 1.67
N VAL A 80 5.99 -3.82 2.13
CA VAL A 80 6.38 -2.97 3.26
C VAL A 80 7.24 -1.82 2.75
N CYS A 81 7.20 -0.68 3.45
CA CYS A 81 8.13 0.41 3.14
C CYS A 81 9.56 -0.09 3.26
N ALA A 82 10.35 0.13 2.21
CA ALA A 82 11.79 0.04 2.27
C ALA A 82 12.32 1.44 2.60
N ASP A 83 12.69 1.66 3.86
CA ASP A 83 13.50 2.81 4.23
C ASP A 83 14.95 2.47 3.86
N GLY A 84 15.56 3.28 2.99
CA GLY A 84 16.94 3.08 2.50
C GLY A 84 18.01 3.25 3.56
#